data_AF-A0A5K7XNE9-F1
#
_entry.id   AF-A0A5K7XNE9-F1
#
_cell.length_a   1.000
_cell.length_b   1.000
_cell.length_c   1.000
_cell.angle_alpha   90.00
_cell.angle_beta   90.00
_cell.angle_gamma   90.00
#
_symmetry.space_group_name_H-M   'P 1'
#
loop_
_entity.id
_entity.type
_entity.pdbx_description
1 polymer ?
#
loop_
_entity_poly.entity_id
_entity_poly.type
_entity_poly.pdbx_seq_one_letter_code
_entity_poly.pdbx_strand_id
1 'polypeptide(L)'
;MPRRPLAQITALFIGAALAIAAGPAQAVDLTWNFDGATPLAASIGSATIQYYDPLSTNWGPGATQFGTAASLGLPAFPSGGSGGVMRFPAATPTQGYQVFPGGSGATAYTMFWDFLSPAASDGKWRGLLQTNLANDDDGDFFIQNSASGGVGINGSYQGAIVPNTWNRIAITRSATGTLTKFINGALVGTQPADDERFDLASSFYLFADDGNETAAGYVSSFRYVDSALTNEQVRLLGNVSAAGATVAGPTIPAPPPEPPAPTPPLFGRTQIMGHRGGGTLAPENTMAAFAKGYEVGNDLFELDVHLTADGHAVVFHDDTLDRTTNGSGPIANLTLAQVKALDAGSWYGAQYAGEKVPTLTEVLQYTVGKGRTILDVKVAANQAFRDAVDDAIFASGATADDIWIWPSSGQYTSDPRFGNSEIQLLTAVPSNLSDANLQALKASGIDGLSIGDGSITQEAINAFHRNGMWVDVFTVNTPARMEQLIAMGVDSIETDRPDLMADIIYAGDANGDFKVDGADFLAWQRGGSGITLADWKNTFGHARGIPANAASATTAASTSIPEPAGAFLAIIATIGCVLRQRRT
;
A
#
# COMPACT_ATOMS: atom_id res chain seq x y z
N MET A 1 13.48 -52.67 73.80
CA MET A 1 12.49 -52.39 72.74
C MET A 1 13.11 -51.40 71.75
N PRO A 2 12.88 -51.55 70.43
CA PRO A 2 13.78 -52.32 69.59
C PRO A 2 14.39 -51.49 68.45
N ARG A 3 15.55 -51.88 67.92
CA ARG A 3 15.90 -51.68 66.51
C ARG A 3 16.70 -52.88 66.02
N ARG A 4 16.00 -53.85 65.44
CA ARG A 4 16.57 -54.86 64.54
C ARG A 4 16.16 -54.52 63.11
N PRO A 5 17.02 -54.86 62.14
CA PRO A 5 16.99 -54.33 60.77
C PRO A 5 16.10 -55.20 59.87
N LEU A 6 15.66 -54.67 58.72
CA LEU A 6 15.66 -55.40 57.45
C LEU A 6 15.23 -54.50 56.27
N ALA A 7 15.62 -54.98 55.09
CA ALA A 7 15.11 -54.67 53.75
C ALA A 7 15.71 -53.45 53.02
N GLN A 8 16.78 -53.74 52.28
CA GLN A 8 17.00 -53.15 50.97
C GLN A 8 15.75 -53.37 50.10
N ILE A 9 15.14 -52.28 49.64
CA ILE A 9 14.18 -52.29 48.54
C ILE A 9 14.81 -51.51 47.41
N THR A 10 15.16 -52.23 46.36
CA THR A 10 15.56 -51.72 45.06
C THR A 10 14.32 -51.09 44.41
N ALA A 11 14.24 -49.75 44.39
CA ALA A 11 13.21 -49.03 43.65
C ALA A 11 13.77 -48.62 42.28
N LEU A 12 13.25 -49.29 41.26
CA LEU A 12 13.43 -48.99 39.84
C LEU A 12 12.75 -47.64 39.54
N PHE A 13 13.50 -46.54 39.49
CA PHE A 13 12.98 -45.28 38.97
C PHE A 13 13.07 -45.30 37.45
N ILE A 14 11.93 -45.57 36.80
CA ILE A 14 11.72 -45.33 35.39
C ILE A 14 11.80 -43.82 35.19
N GLY A 15 12.81 -43.36 34.45
CA GLY A 15 12.95 -41.98 34.02
C GLY A 15 11.83 -41.62 33.05
N ALA A 16 10.77 -41.01 33.56
CA ALA A 16 9.92 -40.16 32.75
C ALA A 16 10.66 -38.82 32.62
N ALA A 17 11.31 -38.61 31.47
CA ALA A 17 11.72 -37.27 31.06
C ALA A 17 10.45 -36.42 30.99
N LEU A 18 10.25 -35.56 31.99
CA LEU A 18 9.28 -34.49 31.90
C LEU A 18 9.85 -33.53 30.87
N ALA A 19 9.52 -33.75 29.60
CA ALA A 19 9.58 -32.69 28.60
C ALA A 19 8.60 -31.63 29.08
N ILE A 20 9.10 -30.67 29.84
CA ILE A 20 8.43 -29.40 30.02
C ILE A 20 8.30 -28.88 28.59
N ALA A 21 7.11 -29.01 28.01
CA ALA A 21 6.77 -28.29 26.81
C ALA A 21 7.13 -26.83 27.12
N ALA A 22 8.17 -26.32 26.46
CA ALA A 22 8.43 -24.90 26.47
C ALA A 22 7.10 -24.26 26.06
N GLY A 23 6.53 -23.45 26.95
CA GLY A 23 5.44 -22.58 26.57
C GLY A 23 5.86 -21.78 25.33
N PRO A 24 4.91 -21.20 24.58
CA PRO A 24 5.27 -20.32 23.48
C PRO A 24 6.35 -19.35 23.96
N ALA A 25 7.46 -19.27 23.20
CA ALA A 25 8.58 -18.41 23.55
C ALA A 25 8.03 -17.02 23.89
N GLN A 26 8.30 -16.56 25.10
CA GLN A 26 7.81 -15.27 25.57
C GLN A 26 8.43 -14.20 24.66
N ALA A 27 7.61 -13.33 24.07
CA ALA A 27 8.09 -12.24 23.22
C ALA A 27 9.17 -11.45 23.97
N VAL A 28 10.31 -11.22 23.31
CA VAL A 28 11.44 -10.50 23.88
C VAL A 28 11.12 -9.00 23.84
N ASP A 29 10.98 -8.39 25.01
CA ASP A 29 10.83 -6.95 25.21
C ASP A 29 11.77 -6.50 26.32
N LEU A 30 12.85 -5.81 25.93
CA LEU A 30 13.99 -5.49 26.78
C LEU A 30 14.16 -3.99 26.84
N THR A 31 14.45 -3.46 28.02
CA THR A 31 14.70 -2.02 28.19
C THR A 31 15.88 -1.78 29.12
N TRP A 32 16.74 -0.83 28.77
CA TRP A 32 17.83 -0.31 29.58
C TRP A 32 17.57 1.16 29.85
N ASN A 33 17.50 1.54 31.13
CA ASN A 33 17.38 2.95 31.55
C ASN A 33 18.71 3.53 32.08
N PHE A 34 19.80 2.75 32.00
CA PHE A 34 21.16 3.15 32.38
C PHE A 34 21.28 3.73 33.81
N ASP A 35 20.46 3.21 34.73
CA ASP A 35 20.39 3.62 36.12
C ASP A 35 20.88 2.51 37.08
N GLY A 36 20.96 2.85 38.38
CA GLY A 36 21.35 1.91 39.42
C GLY A 36 22.84 1.52 39.41
N ALA A 37 23.15 0.42 40.10
CA ALA A 37 24.53 -0.05 40.31
C ALA A 37 25.08 -0.87 39.13
N THR A 38 24.21 -1.34 38.23
CA THR A 38 24.56 -2.18 37.07
C THR A 38 23.91 -1.62 35.80
N PRO A 39 24.32 -0.43 35.33
CA PRO A 39 23.60 0.33 34.31
C PRO A 39 23.58 -0.32 32.91
N LEU A 40 24.38 -1.38 32.68
CA LEU A 40 24.37 -2.17 31.44
C LEU A 40 23.50 -3.43 31.52
N ALA A 41 22.96 -3.77 32.69
CA ALA A 41 21.93 -4.80 32.82
C ALA A 41 20.58 -4.21 32.42
N ALA A 42 19.72 -5.01 31.76
CA ALA A 42 18.40 -4.54 31.37
C ALA A 42 17.55 -4.21 32.62
N SER A 43 16.93 -3.04 32.62
CA SER A 43 15.95 -2.61 33.62
C SER A 43 14.64 -3.41 33.50
N ILE A 44 14.31 -3.87 32.28
CA ILE A 44 13.22 -4.82 32.00
C ILE A 44 13.79 -5.96 31.15
N GLY A 45 13.57 -7.20 31.59
CA GLY A 45 14.16 -8.40 31.01
C GLY A 45 15.43 -8.86 31.73
N SER A 46 16.16 -9.81 31.15
CA SER A 46 17.37 -10.42 31.75
C SER A 46 18.64 -10.24 30.90
N ALA A 47 18.55 -9.48 29.80
CA ALA A 47 19.67 -9.24 28.89
C ALA A 47 20.70 -8.26 29.48
N THR A 48 21.88 -8.22 28.86
CA THR A 48 22.98 -7.33 29.26
C THR A 48 23.68 -6.77 28.02
N ILE A 49 24.18 -5.54 28.15
CA ILE A 49 25.07 -4.90 27.18
C ILE A 49 26.51 -5.14 27.64
N GLN A 50 27.38 -5.56 26.73
CA GLN A 50 28.81 -5.75 26.98
C GLN A 50 29.65 -4.82 26.12
N TYR A 51 30.83 -4.46 26.60
CA TYR A 51 31.79 -3.74 25.78
C TYR A 51 32.43 -4.69 24.78
N TYR A 52 32.33 -4.35 23.50
CA TYR A 52 33.12 -4.98 22.45
C TYR A 52 34.45 -4.24 22.33
N ASP A 53 35.55 -4.92 22.60
CA ASP A 53 36.93 -4.39 22.58
C ASP A 53 37.91 -5.58 22.45
N PRO A 54 37.98 -6.24 21.29
CA PRO A 54 38.80 -7.44 21.09
C PRO A 54 40.30 -7.15 21.24
N LEU A 55 40.71 -5.89 21.14
CA LEU A 55 42.08 -5.43 21.37
C LEU A 55 42.39 -5.15 22.85
N SER A 56 41.41 -5.29 23.75
CA SER A 56 41.56 -5.11 25.20
C SER A 56 42.17 -3.76 25.58
N THR A 57 41.76 -2.69 24.88
CA THR A 57 42.22 -1.31 25.12
C THR A 57 41.63 -0.69 26.38
N ASN A 58 40.63 -1.33 26.99
CA ASN A 58 39.86 -0.83 28.14
C ASN A 58 39.13 0.48 27.85
N TRP A 59 38.81 0.74 26.58
CA TRP A 59 38.11 1.96 26.13
C TRP A 59 36.74 2.08 26.78
N GLY A 60 35.94 1.01 26.77
CA GLY A 60 34.54 1.03 27.22
C GLY A 60 34.37 1.47 28.67
N PRO A 61 34.86 0.71 29.67
CA PRO A 61 34.72 1.05 31.08
C PRO A 61 35.38 2.39 31.46
N GLY A 62 36.49 2.75 30.82
CA GLY A 62 37.24 3.98 31.13
C GLY A 62 36.64 5.25 30.52
N ALA A 63 35.88 5.14 29.43
CA ALA A 63 35.36 6.29 28.68
C ALA A 63 33.82 6.43 28.72
N THR A 64 33.09 5.39 29.14
CA THR A 64 31.64 5.45 29.36
C THR A 64 31.36 6.10 30.72
N GLN A 65 30.42 7.02 30.76
CA GLN A 65 29.99 7.66 32.02
C GLN A 65 28.50 7.45 32.23
N PHE A 66 28.10 7.22 33.48
CA PHE A 66 26.70 7.08 33.87
C PHE A 66 26.33 8.18 34.87
N GLY A 67 25.10 8.66 34.80
CA GLY A 67 24.60 9.69 35.70
C GLY A 67 23.16 10.05 35.41
N THR A 68 22.73 11.21 35.89
CA THR A 68 21.46 11.84 35.50
C THR A 68 21.72 12.95 34.49
N ALA A 69 20.67 13.43 33.82
CA ALA A 69 20.78 14.61 32.96
C ALA A 69 21.41 15.79 33.72
N ALA A 70 20.99 16.03 34.97
CA ALA A 70 21.53 17.10 35.81
C ALA A 70 23.02 16.90 36.16
N SER A 71 23.43 15.69 36.58
CA SER A 71 24.83 15.46 36.95
C SER A 71 25.80 15.51 35.78
N LEU A 72 25.30 15.28 34.56
CA LEU A 72 26.07 15.36 33.31
C LEU A 72 25.96 16.74 32.61
N GLY A 73 25.25 17.70 33.21
CA GLY A 73 25.09 19.05 32.64
C GLY A 73 24.23 19.09 31.37
N LEU A 74 23.29 18.15 31.22
CA LEU A 74 22.40 18.01 30.08
C LEU A 74 21.05 18.71 30.34
N PRO A 75 20.30 19.07 29.29
CA PRO A 75 18.92 19.51 29.40
C PRO A 75 18.05 18.50 30.18
N ALA A 76 17.06 19.01 30.91
CA ALA A 76 16.07 18.17 31.57
C ALA A 76 15.22 17.38 30.56
N PHE A 77 14.70 16.23 30.98
CA PHE A 77 13.77 15.45 30.17
C PHE A 77 12.47 16.23 29.93
N PRO A 78 11.85 16.13 28.73
CA PRO A 78 10.58 16.77 28.44
C PRO A 78 9.47 16.35 29.42
N SER A 79 9.46 15.09 29.85
CA SER A 79 8.53 14.56 30.86
C SER A 79 8.70 15.13 32.26
N GLY A 80 9.77 15.86 32.52
CA GLY A 80 10.27 16.08 33.87
C GLY A 80 10.77 14.77 34.52
N GLY A 81 11.25 14.89 35.75
CA GLY A 81 11.81 13.76 36.51
C GLY A 81 13.32 13.57 36.30
N SER A 82 13.83 12.48 36.88
CA SER A 82 15.24 12.09 36.84
C SER A 82 15.34 10.63 36.41
N GLY A 83 16.00 10.39 35.28
CA GLY A 83 16.31 9.08 34.74
C GLY A 83 17.83 8.90 34.57
N GLY A 84 18.27 7.65 34.43
CA GLY A 84 19.66 7.33 34.10
C GLY A 84 20.03 7.82 32.70
N VAL A 85 21.32 8.09 32.53
CA VAL A 85 21.91 8.53 31.26
C VAL A 85 23.27 7.86 31.12
N MET A 86 23.48 7.19 29.99
CA MET A 86 24.79 6.76 29.54
C MET A 86 25.36 7.77 28.56
N ARG A 87 26.53 8.31 28.88
CA ARG A 87 27.42 8.98 27.92
C ARG A 87 28.34 7.94 27.31
N PHE A 88 28.31 7.82 25.99
CA PHE A 88 29.22 6.97 25.23
C PHE A 88 30.21 7.80 24.39
N PRO A 89 31.47 7.38 24.29
CA PRO A 89 32.47 8.03 23.43
C PRO A 89 32.30 7.60 21.96
N ALA A 90 33.13 8.17 21.08
CA ALA A 90 33.31 7.62 19.72
C ALA A 90 34.05 6.29 19.81
N ALA A 91 33.49 5.25 19.20
CA ALA A 91 34.10 3.93 19.08
C ALA A 91 35.04 3.89 17.86
N THR A 92 36.18 3.23 17.98
CA THR A 92 36.96 2.84 16.78
C THR A 92 36.29 1.64 16.07
N PRO A 93 36.75 1.25 14.88
CA PRO A 93 36.20 0.09 14.15
C PRO A 93 36.29 -1.26 14.87
N THR A 94 37.05 -1.33 15.96
CA THR A 94 37.15 -2.53 16.79
C THR A 94 36.41 -2.37 18.11
N GLN A 95 35.52 -1.38 18.25
CA GLN A 95 34.90 -1.03 19.51
C GLN A 95 33.39 -0.88 19.36
N GLY A 96 32.65 -1.14 20.42
CA GLY A 96 31.20 -0.98 20.42
C GLY A 96 30.54 -1.48 21.69
N TYR A 97 29.21 -1.47 21.68
CA TYR A 97 28.38 -1.99 22.76
C TYR A 97 27.56 -3.16 22.22
N GLN A 98 27.91 -4.39 22.58
CA GLN A 98 27.24 -5.59 22.09
C GLN A 98 26.04 -5.92 22.97
N VAL A 99 24.87 -6.07 22.34
CA VAL A 99 23.62 -6.46 22.99
C VAL A 99 23.38 -7.95 22.78
N PHE A 100 23.09 -8.66 23.85
CA PHE A 100 22.69 -10.07 23.81
C PHE A 100 21.21 -10.18 24.22
N PRO A 101 20.25 -10.01 23.29
CA PRO A 101 18.83 -9.98 23.61
C PRO A 101 18.26 -11.34 24.03
N GLY A 102 18.96 -12.44 23.72
CA GLY A 102 18.43 -13.80 23.82
C GLY A 102 17.67 -14.20 22.55
N GLY A 103 17.58 -15.50 22.28
CA GLY A 103 17.01 -16.04 21.04
C GLY A 103 18.05 -16.30 19.94
N SER A 104 17.58 -16.73 18.77
CA SER A 104 18.43 -17.10 17.62
C SER A 104 18.64 -15.98 16.59
N GLY A 105 18.00 -14.82 16.79
CA GLY A 105 17.96 -13.72 15.82
C GLY A 105 16.52 -13.29 15.50
N ALA A 106 16.38 -12.21 14.72
CA ALA A 106 15.08 -11.64 14.36
C ALA A 106 15.10 -10.98 12.98
N THR A 107 14.14 -11.33 12.13
CA THR A 107 13.87 -10.67 10.83
C THR A 107 12.79 -9.58 10.94
N ALA A 108 12.09 -9.52 12.08
CA ALA A 108 11.19 -8.42 12.42
C ALA A 108 11.50 -7.94 13.82
N TYR A 109 11.65 -6.64 14.01
CA TYR A 109 12.00 -6.08 15.32
C TYR A 109 11.65 -4.60 15.42
N THR A 110 11.65 -4.09 16.64
CA THR A 110 11.54 -2.67 16.94
C THR A 110 12.65 -2.25 17.91
N MET A 111 13.31 -1.14 17.63
CA MET A 111 14.30 -0.54 18.53
C MET A 111 13.97 0.91 18.84
N PHE A 112 14.25 1.34 20.07
CA PHE A 112 14.11 2.71 20.52
C PHE A 112 15.40 3.21 21.16
N TRP A 113 15.76 4.45 20.89
CA TRP A 113 16.83 5.19 21.57
C TRP A 113 16.28 6.53 22.05
N ASP A 114 16.25 6.74 23.37
CA ASP A 114 16.08 8.08 23.93
C ASP A 114 17.44 8.78 23.91
N PHE A 115 17.69 9.52 22.84
CA PHE A 115 19.00 9.95 22.41
C PHE A 115 19.17 11.47 22.49
N LEU A 116 20.38 11.93 22.82
CA LEU A 116 20.77 13.33 22.74
C LEU A 116 22.13 13.46 22.05
N SER A 117 22.15 14.20 20.94
CA SER A 117 23.37 14.56 20.22
C SER A 117 24.03 15.78 20.86
N PRO A 118 25.32 15.74 21.25
CA PRO A 118 26.03 16.93 21.72
C PRO A 118 26.29 17.90 20.57
N ALA A 119 26.09 19.21 20.82
CA ALA A 119 26.45 20.24 19.84
C ALA A 119 27.93 20.22 19.40
N ALA A 120 28.84 19.74 20.26
CA ALA A 120 30.26 19.61 19.94
C ALA A 120 30.57 18.55 18.87
N SER A 121 29.63 17.64 18.59
CA SER A 121 29.72 16.63 17.55
C SER A 121 28.58 16.75 16.55
N ASP A 122 28.00 17.95 16.41
CA ASP A 122 26.96 18.21 15.44
C ASP A 122 27.46 17.99 14.01
N GLY A 123 26.58 17.51 13.12
CA GLY A 123 26.93 17.15 11.74
C GLY A 123 27.81 15.91 11.56
N LYS A 124 28.25 15.24 12.63
CA LYS A 124 29.00 13.98 12.54
C LYS A 124 28.06 12.79 12.39
N TRP A 125 28.50 11.80 11.62
CA TRP A 125 27.85 10.51 11.55
C TRP A 125 27.96 9.74 12.88
N ARG A 126 26.93 8.95 13.13
CA ARG A 126 26.88 8.04 14.26
C ARG A 126 26.03 6.83 13.89
N GLY A 127 26.66 5.68 13.80
CA GLY A 127 25.96 4.40 13.81
C GLY A 127 25.20 4.23 15.12
N LEU A 128 23.92 3.86 15.04
CA LEU A 128 23.11 3.43 16.18
C LEU A 128 22.96 1.91 16.21
N LEU A 129 22.98 1.26 15.05
CA LEU A 129 22.84 -0.19 14.89
C LEU A 129 23.87 -0.70 13.88
N GLN A 130 24.51 -1.81 14.22
CA GLN A 130 25.30 -2.65 13.33
C GLN A 130 24.93 -4.11 13.61
N THR A 131 24.42 -4.81 12.60
CA THR A 131 23.93 -6.18 12.64
C THR A 131 25.04 -7.18 12.34
N ASN A 132 26.04 -6.78 11.55
CA ASN A 132 27.19 -7.60 11.20
C ASN A 132 28.13 -7.74 12.40
N LEU A 133 28.25 -8.99 12.89
CA LEU A 133 29.05 -9.30 14.07
C LEU A 133 30.57 -9.22 13.85
N ALA A 134 31.02 -9.25 12.60
CA ALA A 134 32.41 -8.99 12.25
C ALA A 134 32.73 -7.48 12.24
N ASN A 135 31.71 -6.61 12.14
CA ASN A 135 31.86 -5.16 11.99
C ASN A 135 32.88 -4.81 10.89
N ASP A 136 32.78 -5.50 9.76
CA ASP A 136 33.65 -5.35 8.59
C ASP A 136 32.92 -4.74 7.37
N ASP A 137 31.70 -4.27 7.59
CA ASP A 137 30.90 -3.46 6.68
C ASP A 137 30.30 -2.24 7.42
N ASP A 138 29.70 -1.36 6.61
CA ASP A 138 29.05 -0.12 7.04
C ASP A 138 27.91 -0.41 8.02
N GLY A 139 27.68 0.49 8.99
CA GLY A 139 26.57 0.38 9.93
C GLY A 139 25.20 0.28 9.25
N ASP A 140 24.17 -0.18 9.96
CA ASP A 140 22.84 -0.45 9.36
C ASP A 140 21.80 0.61 9.69
N PHE A 141 22.12 1.48 10.65
CA PHE A 141 21.29 2.62 10.94
C PHE A 141 22.11 3.75 11.54
N PHE A 142 22.04 4.91 10.93
CA PHE A 142 22.78 6.10 11.33
C PHE A 142 21.88 7.24 11.72
N ILE A 143 22.49 8.18 12.43
CA ILE A 143 22.01 9.54 12.55
C ILE A 143 23.08 10.51 12.06
N GLN A 144 22.62 11.63 11.48
CA GLN A 144 23.45 12.79 11.20
C GLN A 144 22.64 14.06 11.25
N ASN A 145 23.18 15.06 11.94
CA ASN A 145 22.57 16.37 12.07
C ASN A 145 23.13 17.34 11.01
N SER A 146 22.75 17.18 9.74
CA SER A 146 23.09 18.12 8.66
C SER A 146 21.90 18.99 8.25
N ALA A 147 22.08 19.95 7.33
CA ALA A 147 20.98 20.79 6.80
C ALA A 147 19.92 19.97 6.04
N SER A 148 20.26 18.76 5.61
CA SER A 148 19.38 17.69 5.09
C SER A 148 19.29 16.50 6.05
N GLY A 149 19.65 16.70 7.32
CA GLY A 149 19.96 15.65 8.30
C GLY A 149 18.76 14.86 8.76
N GLY A 150 19.03 13.69 9.34
CA GLY A 150 18.03 12.80 9.91
C GLY A 150 18.51 11.42 10.32
N VAL A 151 17.59 10.47 10.29
CA VAL A 151 17.83 9.08 10.69
C VAL A 151 17.63 8.15 9.50
N GLY A 152 18.52 7.17 9.30
CA GLY A 152 18.47 6.33 8.11
C GLY A 152 19.76 5.62 7.75
N ILE A 153 19.82 5.13 6.52
CA ILE A 153 20.95 4.39 5.93
C ILE A 153 20.85 4.44 4.40
N ASN A 154 21.95 4.17 3.68
CA ASN A 154 21.99 4.06 2.21
C ASN A 154 21.47 5.31 1.47
N GLY A 155 21.81 6.49 1.97
CA GLY A 155 21.41 7.78 1.37
C GLY A 155 19.95 8.17 1.60
N SER A 156 19.16 7.37 2.34
CA SER A 156 17.78 7.69 2.72
C SER A 156 17.71 8.16 4.17
N TYR A 157 17.78 9.47 4.37
CA TYR A 157 17.75 10.10 5.69
C TYR A 157 16.55 11.06 5.80
N GLN A 158 15.75 10.93 6.86
CA GLN A 158 14.60 11.81 7.10
C GLN A 158 14.45 12.19 8.58
N GLY A 159 13.69 13.26 8.80
CA GLY A 159 13.43 13.85 10.12
C GLY A 159 14.62 14.63 10.66
N ALA A 160 14.42 15.59 11.56
CA ALA A 160 15.53 16.37 12.11
C ALA A 160 15.83 15.97 13.56
N ILE A 161 17.11 15.81 13.90
CA ILE A 161 17.57 15.62 15.27
C ILE A 161 18.25 16.92 15.73
N VAL A 162 17.62 17.60 16.68
CA VAL A 162 18.15 18.87 17.20
C VAL A 162 19.25 18.58 18.21
N PRO A 163 20.46 19.15 18.08
CA PRO A 163 21.53 19.02 19.07
C PRO A 163 21.11 19.54 20.45
N ASN A 164 21.71 18.99 21.50
CA ASN A 164 21.41 19.32 22.89
C ASN A 164 19.91 19.26 23.20
N THR A 165 19.20 18.32 22.57
CA THR A 165 17.78 18.06 22.80
C THR A 165 17.56 16.55 22.89
N TRP A 166 16.71 16.13 23.82
CA TRP A 166 16.28 14.74 23.95
C TRP A 166 15.31 14.37 22.83
N ASN A 167 15.61 13.29 22.12
CA ASN A 167 14.78 12.76 21.03
C ASN A 167 14.59 11.25 21.21
N ARG A 168 13.35 10.77 21.12
CA ARG A 168 13.05 9.33 21.04
C ARG A 168 13.11 8.90 19.58
N ILE A 169 14.20 8.27 19.19
CA ILE A 169 14.35 7.69 17.86
C ILE A 169 13.83 6.26 17.92
N ALA A 170 12.99 5.85 16.98
CA ALA A 170 12.57 4.47 16.87
C ALA A 170 12.66 3.96 15.43
N ILE A 171 12.95 2.67 15.28
CA ILE A 171 12.84 1.96 14.01
C ILE A 171 12.01 0.70 14.20
N THR A 172 11.20 0.35 13.20
CA THR A 172 10.61 -0.97 13.06
C THR A 172 11.12 -1.58 11.77
N ARG A 173 11.60 -2.82 11.79
CA ARG A 173 11.81 -3.62 10.58
C ARG A 173 10.71 -4.68 10.49
N SER A 174 9.93 -4.67 9.41
CA SER A 174 8.95 -5.73 9.15
C SER A 174 9.62 -7.01 8.67
N ALA A 175 8.95 -8.15 8.85
CA ALA A 175 9.40 -9.43 8.30
C ALA A 175 9.48 -9.43 6.76
N THR A 176 8.81 -8.48 6.10
CA THR A 176 8.82 -8.28 4.65
C THR A 176 9.91 -7.32 4.19
N GLY A 177 10.80 -6.88 5.09
CA GLY A 177 11.93 -6.04 4.71
C GLY A 177 11.62 -4.56 4.56
N THR A 178 10.68 -4.01 5.33
CA THR A 178 10.44 -2.55 5.37
C THR A 178 11.00 -1.98 6.67
N LEU A 179 11.89 -0.99 6.56
CA LEU A 179 12.37 -0.20 7.68
C LEU A 179 11.54 1.09 7.81
N THR A 180 10.82 1.24 8.92
CA THR A 180 10.03 2.42 9.25
C THR A 180 10.70 3.20 10.37
N LYS A 181 10.72 4.53 10.27
CA LYS A 181 11.54 5.40 11.12
C LYS A 181 10.69 6.45 11.81
N PHE A 182 10.95 6.67 13.09
CA PHE A 182 10.18 7.59 13.93
C PHE A 182 11.08 8.50 14.76
N ILE A 183 10.63 9.72 15.00
CA ILE A 183 11.23 10.65 15.94
C ILE A 183 10.13 11.20 16.85
N ASN A 184 10.28 11.04 18.16
CA ASN A 184 9.33 11.47 19.19
C ASN A 184 7.89 10.95 18.95
N GLY A 185 7.78 9.72 18.43
CA GLY A 185 6.52 9.07 18.08
C GLY A 185 5.93 9.48 16.72
N ALA A 186 6.50 10.46 16.02
CA ALA A 186 6.08 10.84 14.67
C ALA A 186 6.79 9.96 13.62
N LEU A 187 6.03 9.43 12.66
CA LEU A 187 6.59 8.77 11.48
C LEU A 187 7.36 9.79 10.63
N VAL A 188 8.64 9.54 10.38
CA VAL A 188 9.50 10.45 9.58
C VAL A 188 9.90 9.87 8.23
N GLY A 189 9.77 8.55 8.03
CA GLY A 189 10.02 7.93 6.72
C GLY A 189 10.01 6.41 6.76
N THR A 190 9.98 5.82 5.56
CA THR A 190 10.13 4.38 5.31
C THR A 190 11.19 4.15 4.24
N GLN A 191 11.82 2.98 4.25
CA GLN A 191 12.70 2.53 3.18
C GLN A 191 12.75 1.00 3.07
N PRO A 192 13.10 0.44 1.90
CA PRO A 192 13.42 -0.97 1.76
C PRO A 192 14.62 -1.36 2.65
N ALA A 193 14.53 -2.56 3.20
CA ALA A 193 15.50 -3.24 4.06
C ALA A 193 15.26 -4.76 3.99
N ASP A 194 15.02 -5.26 2.77
CA ASP A 194 14.57 -6.61 2.42
C ASP A 194 15.70 -7.60 2.15
N ASP A 195 16.95 -7.14 2.22
CA ASP A 195 18.12 -8.00 2.25
C ASP A 195 18.40 -8.55 3.68
N GLU A 196 19.23 -9.60 3.72
CA GLU A 196 19.65 -10.27 4.95
C GLU A 196 20.59 -9.41 5.81
N ARG A 197 21.15 -8.31 5.28
CA ARG A 197 22.03 -7.41 6.05
C ARG A 197 21.27 -6.80 7.23
N PHE A 198 19.98 -6.55 7.09
CA PHE A 198 19.17 -6.00 8.19
C PHE A 198 18.58 -7.08 9.13
N ASP A 199 18.88 -8.36 8.93
CA ASP A 199 18.47 -9.40 9.88
C ASP A 199 19.37 -9.38 11.13
N LEU A 200 18.76 -9.48 12.31
CA LEU A 200 19.52 -9.57 13.56
C LEU A 200 19.97 -11.01 13.79
N ALA A 201 21.26 -11.20 14.06
CA ALA A 201 21.80 -12.43 14.62
C ALA A 201 21.42 -12.56 16.12
N SER A 202 22.03 -13.52 16.83
CA SER A 202 21.83 -13.71 18.28
C SER A 202 22.34 -12.52 19.14
N SER A 203 23.08 -11.60 18.54
CA SER A 203 23.52 -10.33 19.11
C SER A 203 23.67 -9.29 18.00
N PHE A 204 23.86 -8.04 18.40
CA PHE A 204 24.13 -6.90 17.51
C PHE A 204 24.89 -5.82 18.27
N TYR A 205 25.47 -4.85 17.56
CA TYR A 205 26.19 -3.74 18.16
C TYR A 205 25.36 -2.46 18.15
N LEU A 206 25.51 -1.68 19.23
CA LEU A 206 25.12 -0.30 19.31
C LEU A 206 26.37 0.58 19.22
N PHE A 207 26.22 1.73 18.56
CA PHE A 207 27.23 2.78 18.51
C PHE A 207 28.58 2.33 17.92
N ALA A 208 28.53 1.37 16.98
CA ALA A 208 29.67 0.82 16.27
C ALA A 208 29.53 1.07 14.75
N ASP A 209 30.67 1.04 14.06
CA ASP A 209 30.81 1.20 12.62
C ASP A 209 32.23 0.78 12.21
N ASP A 210 32.45 0.36 10.96
CA ASP A 210 33.76 -0.08 10.44
C ASP A 210 34.63 1.08 9.91
N GLY A 211 34.02 2.19 9.49
CA GLY A 211 34.62 3.32 8.78
C GLY A 211 35.04 4.52 9.65
N ASN A 212 34.88 4.45 10.97
CA ASN A 212 34.97 5.59 11.91
C ASN A 212 33.83 6.60 11.76
N GLU A 213 32.67 6.19 11.27
CA GLU A 213 31.44 6.99 11.24
C GLU A 213 30.73 6.95 12.60
N THR A 214 31.53 7.22 13.65
CA THR A 214 31.13 7.27 15.04
C THR A 214 31.45 8.63 15.66
N ALA A 215 30.72 9.00 16.71
CA ALA A 215 31.03 10.18 17.51
C ALA A 215 30.69 9.93 18.99
N ALA A 216 30.76 10.94 19.87
CA ALA A 216 30.35 10.86 21.29
C ALA A 216 28.94 11.42 21.53
N GLY A 217 28.20 10.89 22.52
CA GLY A 217 26.74 11.08 22.61
C GLY A 217 26.13 10.55 23.90
N TYR A 218 24.81 10.73 24.04
CA TYR A 218 24.07 10.37 25.24
C TYR A 218 22.82 9.57 24.91
N VAL A 219 22.53 8.56 25.72
CA VAL A 219 21.29 7.79 25.66
C VAL A 219 20.74 7.60 27.07
N SER A 220 19.46 7.91 27.29
CA SER A 220 18.80 7.71 28.59
C SER A 220 17.98 6.43 28.64
N SER A 221 17.57 5.92 27.48
CA SER A 221 17.03 4.57 27.39
C SER A 221 17.28 3.92 26.03
N PHE A 222 17.45 2.60 26.04
CA PHE A 222 17.41 1.75 24.85
C PHE A 222 16.36 0.67 25.06
N ARG A 223 15.51 0.41 24.07
CA ARG A 223 14.53 -0.67 24.10
C ARG A 223 14.59 -1.50 22.83
N TYR A 224 14.46 -2.81 22.97
CA TYR A 224 14.41 -3.78 21.89
C TYR A 224 13.18 -4.67 22.04
N VAL A 225 12.46 -4.87 20.94
CA VAL A 225 11.34 -5.81 20.83
C VAL A 225 11.59 -6.72 19.64
N ASP A 226 11.44 -8.04 19.81
CA ASP A 226 11.60 -9.06 18.75
C ASP A 226 10.44 -9.16 17.76
N SER A 227 9.69 -8.07 17.61
CA SER A 227 8.61 -7.93 16.64
C SER A 227 8.51 -6.49 16.14
N ALA A 228 7.97 -6.34 14.93
CA ALA A 228 7.63 -5.04 14.38
C ALA A 228 6.36 -4.51 15.04
N LEU A 229 6.49 -3.47 15.87
CA LEU A 229 5.35 -2.75 16.41
C LEU A 229 4.63 -1.97 15.29
N THR A 230 3.32 -1.78 15.43
CA THR A 230 2.57 -0.95 14.49
C THR A 230 2.94 0.52 14.65
N ASN A 231 2.70 1.32 13.61
CA ASN A 231 2.91 2.78 13.65
C ASN A 231 2.18 3.41 14.85
N GLU A 232 0.97 2.93 15.16
CA GLU A 232 0.19 3.42 16.30
C GLU A 232 0.82 3.05 17.65
N GLN A 233 1.34 1.83 17.79
CA GLN A 233 2.05 1.41 19.01
C GLN A 233 3.31 2.24 19.25
N VAL A 234 4.07 2.55 18.21
CA VAL A 234 5.25 3.44 18.30
C VAL A 234 4.83 4.87 18.60
N ARG A 235 3.76 5.37 17.97
CA ARG A 235 3.22 6.72 18.18
C ARG A 235 2.78 6.95 19.62
N LEU A 236 2.10 5.97 20.23
CA LEU A 236 1.62 6.06 21.62
C LEU A 236 2.75 6.17 22.64
N LEU A 237 3.98 5.76 22.31
CA LEU A 237 5.14 5.93 23.18
C LEU A 237 5.73 7.36 23.11
N GLY A 238 5.40 8.14 22.09
CA GLY A 238 5.61 9.59 22.05
C GLY A 238 7.06 10.05 22.27
N ASN A 239 7.22 11.12 23.05
CA ASN A 239 8.53 11.75 23.31
C ASN A 239 9.34 10.99 24.38
N VAL A 240 10.59 11.42 24.60
CA VAL A 240 11.46 10.92 25.66
C VAL A 240 10.80 11.08 27.03
N SER A 241 10.88 10.00 27.82
CA SER A 241 10.44 9.96 29.21
C SER A 241 11.62 9.62 30.11
N ALA A 242 11.71 10.29 31.27
CA ALA A 242 12.69 9.95 32.30
C ALA A 242 12.54 8.51 32.82
N ALA A 243 11.38 7.87 32.61
CA ALA A 243 11.12 6.47 32.95
C ALA A 243 11.50 5.47 31.84
N GLY A 244 11.98 5.96 30.69
CA GLY A 244 12.44 5.14 29.56
C GLY A 244 11.40 4.88 28.46
N ALA A 245 11.80 4.09 27.46
CA ALA A 245 11.04 3.81 26.23
C ALA A 245 9.87 2.83 26.38
N THR A 246 9.50 2.45 27.60
CA THR A 246 8.26 1.71 27.91
C THR A 246 7.12 2.61 28.38
N VAL A 247 7.44 3.86 28.73
CA VAL A 247 6.48 4.85 29.22
C VAL A 247 6.35 5.96 28.19
N ALA A 248 5.10 6.34 27.89
CA ALA A 248 4.83 7.48 27.03
C ALA A 248 5.42 8.76 27.64
N GLY A 249 6.19 9.51 26.85
CA GLY A 249 6.55 10.89 27.20
C GLY A 249 5.32 11.82 27.16
N PRO A 250 5.43 13.06 27.65
CA PRO A 250 4.34 14.03 27.58
C PRO A 250 3.94 14.23 26.12
N THR A 251 2.62 14.19 25.91
CA THR A 251 2.01 14.36 24.59
C THR A 251 2.44 15.68 23.97
N ILE A 252 3.10 15.63 22.82
CA ILE A 252 2.99 16.73 21.85
C ILE A 252 1.51 16.80 21.44
N PRO A 253 0.94 18.00 21.18
CA PRO A 253 -0.39 18.13 20.60
C PRO A 253 -0.61 17.11 19.49
N ALA A 254 -1.84 16.59 19.39
CA ALA A 254 -2.23 15.70 18.31
C ALA A 254 -1.63 16.21 16.99
N PRO A 255 -1.06 15.32 16.16
CA PRO A 255 -0.61 15.76 14.85
C PRO A 255 -1.78 16.50 14.16
N PRO A 256 -1.51 17.39 13.18
CA PRO A 256 -2.57 17.72 12.23
C PRO A 256 -3.18 16.38 11.80
N PRO A 257 -4.52 16.28 11.72
CA PRO A 257 -5.20 15.01 11.51
C PRO A 257 -4.44 14.24 10.45
N GLU A 258 -4.19 12.96 10.69
CA GLU A 258 -3.75 12.03 9.65
C GLU A 258 -4.50 12.44 8.38
N PRO A 259 -3.82 12.72 7.24
CA PRO A 259 -4.54 13.04 6.02
C PRO A 259 -5.61 11.97 5.93
N PRO A 260 -6.89 12.37 5.87
CA PRO A 260 -7.99 11.44 6.05
C PRO A 260 -7.68 10.24 5.18
N ALA A 261 -7.81 9.04 5.76
CA ALA A 261 -7.63 7.79 5.02
C ALA A 261 -8.21 8.00 3.62
N PRO A 262 -7.46 7.68 2.55
CA PRO A 262 -7.85 8.01 1.19
C PRO A 262 -9.33 7.77 1.06
N THR A 263 -10.07 8.82 0.67
CA THR A 263 -11.52 8.66 0.60
C THR A 263 -11.75 7.50 -0.36
N PRO A 264 -12.50 6.45 0.04
CA PRO A 264 -12.67 5.30 -0.83
C PRO A 264 -13.27 5.80 -2.14
N PRO A 265 -12.88 5.20 -3.28
CA PRO A 265 -13.44 5.57 -4.57
C PRO A 265 -14.96 5.48 -4.51
N LEU A 266 -15.65 6.32 -5.28
CA LEU A 266 -17.09 6.48 -5.23
C LEU A 266 -17.87 5.18 -5.48
N PHE A 267 -17.25 4.20 -6.14
CA PHE A 267 -17.80 2.86 -6.41
C PHE A 267 -17.21 1.73 -5.55
N GLY A 268 -16.53 2.04 -4.44
CA GLY A 268 -16.00 1.04 -3.51
C GLY A 268 -14.73 0.32 -3.97
N ARG A 269 -14.37 0.42 -5.26
CA ARG A 269 -13.03 0.13 -5.81
C ARG A 269 -12.71 1.03 -7.00
N THR A 270 -11.42 1.20 -7.29
CA THR A 270 -10.94 1.83 -8.52
C THR A 270 -11.43 1.03 -9.73
N GLN A 271 -11.93 1.73 -10.75
CA GLN A 271 -12.45 1.15 -11.98
C GLN A 271 -11.34 1.03 -13.03
N ILE A 272 -11.41 -0.04 -13.84
CA ILE A 272 -10.51 -0.27 -14.98
C ILE A 272 -11.11 0.40 -16.20
N MET A 273 -10.44 1.43 -16.72
CA MET A 273 -10.79 2.07 -17.99
C MET A 273 -9.81 1.62 -19.07
N GLY A 274 -10.28 0.79 -20.00
CA GLY A 274 -9.46 0.38 -21.13
C GLY A 274 -9.37 1.48 -22.16
N HIS A 275 -8.18 2.06 -22.32
CA HIS A 275 -7.89 3.09 -23.31
C HIS A 275 -8.17 2.53 -24.71
N ARG A 276 -8.98 3.23 -25.50
CA ARG A 276 -9.40 2.88 -26.87
C ARG A 276 -9.92 1.45 -26.97
N GLY A 277 -10.66 1.03 -25.94
CA GLY A 277 -11.20 -0.31 -25.76
C GLY A 277 -10.29 -1.23 -24.96
N GLY A 278 -9.22 -1.74 -25.57
CA GLY A 278 -8.38 -2.79 -24.99
C GLY A 278 -6.91 -2.39 -24.84
N GLY A 279 -6.59 -1.12 -25.06
CA GLY A 279 -5.22 -0.64 -25.05
C GLY A 279 -4.35 -1.38 -26.04
N THR A 280 -3.27 -1.95 -25.53
CA THR A 280 -2.31 -2.75 -26.30
C THR A 280 -2.70 -4.22 -26.42
N LEU A 281 -3.91 -4.66 -26.04
CA LEU A 281 -4.34 -6.07 -26.19
C LEU A 281 -4.91 -6.41 -27.57
N ALA A 282 -5.29 -5.40 -28.35
CA ALA A 282 -5.81 -5.53 -29.72
C ALA A 282 -5.65 -4.18 -30.46
N PRO A 283 -5.90 -4.09 -31.78
CA PRO A 283 -5.86 -2.82 -32.50
C PRO A 283 -6.85 -1.82 -31.90
N GLU A 284 -6.36 -0.65 -31.49
CA GLU A 284 -7.14 0.40 -30.83
C GLU A 284 -8.44 0.75 -31.58
N ASN A 285 -9.50 1.12 -30.83
CA ASN A 285 -10.78 1.58 -31.38
C ASN A 285 -11.44 0.59 -32.36
N THR A 286 -11.21 -0.72 -32.21
CA THR A 286 -11.87 -1.79 -32.99
C THR A 286 -12.77 -2.66 -32.12
N MET A 287 -13.70 -3.40 -32.73
CA MET A 287 -14.52 -4.39 -32.01
C MET A 287 -13.66 -5.43 -31.28
N ALA A 288 -12.52 -5.82 -31.85
CA ALA A 288 -11.56 -6.71 -31.20
C ALA A 288 -10.96 -6.12 -29.91
N ALA A 289 -10.66 -4.81 -29.89
CA ALA A 289 -10.15 -4.13 -28.69
C ALA A 289 -11.21 -4.08 -27.58
N PHE A 290 -12.45 -3.68 -27.91
CA PHE A 290 -13.54 -3.70 -26.93
C PHE A 290 -13.84 -5.12 -26.41
N ALA A 291 -13.75 -6.13 -27.28
CA ALA A 291 -13.87 -7.52 -26.87
C ALA A 291 -12.77 -7.93 -25.89
N LYS A 292 -11.50 -7.64 -26.18
CA LYS A 292 -10.40 -7.96 -25.27
C LYS A 292 -10.42 -7.19 -23.97
N GLY A 293 -10.77 -5.91 -24.02
CA GLY A 293 -10.98 -5.11 -22.80
C GLY A 293 -12.03 -5.73 -21.88
N TYR A 294 -13.18 -6.14 -22.44
CA TYR A 294 -14.21 -6.82 -21.64
C TYR A 294 -13.74 -8.18 -21.09
N GLU A 295 -13.03 -8.98 -21.90
CA GLU A 295 -12.52 -10.28 -21.47
C GLU A 295 -11.58 -10.21 -20.26
N VAL A 296 -10.81 -9.12 -20.13
CA VAL A 296 -9.91 -8.91 -18.98
C VAL A 296 -10.56 -8.14 -17.84
N GLY A 297 -11.83 -7.75 -17.97
CA GLY A 297 -12.61 -7.16 -16.87
C GLY A 297 -12.59 -5.63 -16.81
N ASN A 298 -12.51 -4.94 -17.96
CA ASN A 298 -12.79 -3.50 -18.02
C ASN A 298 -14.16 -3.17 -17.43
N ASP A 299 -14.20 -2.14 -16.59
CA ASP A 299 -15.44 -1.54 -16.09
C ASP A 299 -15.93 -0.43 -17.01
N LEU A 300 -14.98 0.31 -17.60
CA LEU A 300 -15.19 1.47 -18.45
C LEU A 300 -14.52 1.25 -19.81
N PHE A 301 -15.23 1.59 -20.89
CA PHE A 301 -14.75 1.49 -22.27
C PHE A 301 -14.50 2.88 -22.83
N GLU A 302 -13.25 3.31 -22.83
CA GLU A 302 -12.88 4.58 -23.46
C GLU A 302 -12.76 4.41 -24.98
N LEU A 303 -13.26 5.40 -25.72
CA LEU A 303 -13.20 5.44 -27.17
C LEU A 303 -13.20 6.87 -27.71
N ASP A 304 -12.66 7.01 -28.91
CA ASP A 304 -12.56 8.29 -29.60
C ASP A 304 -13.59 8.40 -30.73
N VAL A 305 -14.34 9.50 -30.83
CA VAL A 305 -15.43 9.66 -31.82
C VAL A 305 -15.13 10.73 -32.87
N HIS A 306 -15.31 10.35 -34.15
CA HIS A 306 -15.24 11.20 -35.33
C HIS A 306 -16.53 11.15 -36.17
N LEU A 307 -16.62 12.01 -37.18
CA LEU A 307 -17.71 12.04 -38.15
C LEU A 307 -17.21 11.78 -39.58
N THR A 308 -17.92 10.93 -40.32
CA THR A 308 -17.70 10.73 -41.76
C THR A 308 -18.30 11.87 -42.58
N ALA A 309 -17.96 11.95 -43.88
CA ALA A 309 -18.46 12.97 -44.80
C ALA A 309 -19.99 12.94 -44.97
N ASP A 310 -20.61 11.77 -44.82
CA ASP A 310 -22.05 11.53 -44.89
C ASP A 310 -22.73 11.53 -43.50
N GLY A 311 -22.03 11.99 -42.45
CA GLY A 311 -22.63 12.33 -41.16
C GLY A 311 -22.79 11.16 -40.18
N HIS A 312 -22.02 10.08 -40.32
CA HIS A 312 -22.05 8.95 -39.39
C HIS A 312 -20.95 9.04 -38.34
N ALA A 313 -21.30 8.77 -37.07
CA ALA A 313 -20.35 8.69 -35.98
C ALA A 313 -19.54 7.38 -36.06
N VAL A 314 -18.21 7.50 -36.13
CA VAL A 314 -17.25 6.39 -36.20
C VAL A 314 -16.24 6.49 -35.07
N VAL A 315 -15.70 5.33 -34.68
CA VAL A 315 -14.79 5.22 -33.54
C VAL A 315 -13.35 5.13 -34.04
N PHE A 316 -12.57 6.18 -33.79
CA PHE A 316 -11.21 6.36 -34.32
C PHE A 316 -10.49 7.51 -33.62
N HIS A 317 -9.18 7.44 -33.41
CA HIS A 317 -8.46 8.49 -32.68
C HIS A 317 -8.05 9.70 -33.55
N ASP A 318 -7.26 9.45 -34.60
CA ASP A 318 -6.63 10.50 -35.40
C ASP A 318 -7.61 11.15 -36.40
N ASP A 319 -7.32 12.38 -36.85
CA ASP A 319 -8.08 13.03 -37.93
C ASP A 319 -7.96 12.29 -39.28
N THR A 320 -6.89 11.51 -39.45
CA THR A 320 -6.56 10.81 -40.70
C THR A 320 -6.38 9.31 -40.50
N LEU A 321 -6.67 8.55 -41.55
CA LEU A 321 -6.72 7.08 -41.51
C LEU A 321 -5.35 6.39 -41.55
N ASP A 322 -4.28 7.15 -41.76
CA ASP A 322 -2.97 6.67 -42.19
C ASP A 322 -2.26 5.76 -41.17
N ARG A 323 -2.43 6.01 -39.87
CA ARG A 323 -1.68 5.29 -38.82
C ARG A 323 -2.22 3.88 -38.56
N THR A 324 -3.54 3.74 -38.50
CA THR A 324 -4.20 2.52 -37.99
C THR A 324 -5.13 1.88 -39.01
N THR A 325 -5.00 2.23 -40.30
CA THR A 325 -5.68 1.52 -41.38
C THR A 325 -4.80 1.36 -42.61
N ASN A 326 -5.33 0.68 -43.64
CA ASN A 326 -4.74 0.65 -44.98
C ASN A 326 -5.22 1.79 -45.91
N GLY A 327 -5.97 2.76 -45.38
CA GLY A 327 -6.40 3.97 -46.09
C GLY A 327 -5.47 5.16 -45.87
N SER A 328 -5.82 6.30 -46.42
CA SER A 328 -5.06 7.55 -46.22
C SER A 328 -5.97 8.76 -46.29
N GLY A 329 -5.60 9.81 -45.55
CA GLY A 329 -6.27 11.10 -45.58
C GLY A 329 -7.40 11.25 -44.55
N PRO A 330 -8.06 12.43 -44.54
CA PRO A 330 -8.99 12.80 -43.49
C PRO A 330 -10.27 11.96 -43.49
N ILE A 331 -10.69 11.50 -42.31
CA ILE A 331 -11.94 10.71 -42.12
C ILE A 331 -13.16 11.51 -42.59
N ALA A 332 -13.17 12.81 -42.29
CA ALA A 332 -14.24 13.74 -42.66
C ALA A 332 -14.46 13.90 -44.18
N ASN A 333 -13.57 13.37 -45.03
CA ASN A 333 -13.70 13.40 -46.50
C ASN A 333 -14.27 12.11 -47.10
N LEU A 334 -14.50 11.08 -46.30
CA LEU A 334 -14.95 9.77 -46.77
C LEU A 334 -16.33 9.42 -46.23
N THR A 335 -17.13 8.72 -47.04
CA THR A 335 -18.42 8.18 -46.59
C THR A 335 -18.21 7.00 -45.64
N LEU A 336 -19.23 6.66 -44.84
CA LEU A 336 -19.19 5.49 -43.97
C LEU A 336 -18.86 4.21 -44.74
N ALA A 337 -19.43 4.05 -45.94
CA ALA A 337 -19.16 2.89 -46.79
C ALA A 337 -17.68 2.80 -47.21
N GLN A 338 -17.03 3.94 -47.47
CA GLN A 338 -15.60 3.99 -47.80
C GLN A 338 -14.74 3.67 -46.58
N VAL A 339 -15.05 4.26 -45.42
CA VAL A 339 -14.34 4.01 -44.16
C VAL A 339 -14.46 2.53 -43.74
N LYS A 340 -15.67 1.94 -43.84
CA LYS A 340 -15.94 0.53 -43.53
C LYS A 340 -15.26 -0.46 -44.48
N ALA A 341 -14.84 -0.04 -45.67
CA ALA A 341 -14.12 -0.90 -46.59
C ALA A 341 -12.67 -1.15 -46.14
N LEU A 342 -12.11 -0.26 -45.32
CA LEU A 342 -10.71 -0.31 -44.88
C LEU A 342 -10.46 -1.47 -43.92
N ASP A 343 -9.19 -1.82 -43.77
CA ASP A 343 -8.67 -2.75 -42.78
C ASP A 343 -8.03 -1.93 -41.66
N ALA A 344 -8.57 -2.05 -40.45
CA ALA A 344 -8.15 -1.35 -39.24
C ALA A 344 -7.38 -2.24 -38.24
N GLY A 345 -6.99 -3.46 -38.63
CA GLY A 345 -6.32 -4.41 -37.74
C GLY A 345 -4.99 -4.97 -38.25
N SER A 346 -4.79 -5.05 -39.56
CA SER A 346 -3.57 -5.61 -40.16
C SER A 346 -2.29 -4.85 -39.75
N TRP A 347 -2.39 -3.57 -39.42
CA TRP A 347 -1.26 -2.76 -38.92
C TRP A 347 -0.76 -3.23 -37.56
N TYR A 348 -1.66 -3.78 -36.74
CA TYR A 348 -1.36 -4.27 -35.40
C TYR A 348 -0.86 -5.71 -35.45
N GLY A 349 -1.50 -6.57 -36.24
CA GLY A 349 -1.07 -7.95 -36.42
C GLY A 349 -1.91 -8.75 -37.42
N ALA A 350 -1.30 -9.75 -38.06
CA ALA A 350 -1.95 -10.57 -39.09
C ALA A 350 -3.21 -11.29 -38.60
N GLN A 351 -3.30 -11.59 -37.30
CA GLN A 351 -4.47 -12.22 -36.68
C GLN A 351 -5.70 -11.30 -36.61
N TYR A 352 -5.53 -9.99 -36.77
CA TYR A 352 -6.61 -9.00 -36.82
C TYR A 352 -6.88 -8.50 -38.25
N ALA A 353 -6.31 -9.17 -39.26
CA ALA A 353 -6.54 -8.80 -40.65
C ALA A 353 -8.04 -8.84 -40.98
N GLY A 354 -8.51 -7.78 -41.62
CA GLY A 354 -9.92 -7.59 -41.97
C GLY A 354 -10.77 -6.89 -40.90
N GLU A 355 -10.22 -6.57 -39.72
CA GLU A 355 -10.94 -5.75 -38.74
C GLU A 355 -11.35 -4.41 -39.33
N LYS A 356 -12.49 -3.89 -38.87
CA LYS A 356 -13.11 -2.68 -39.44
C LYS A 356 -13.08 -1.53 -38.45
N VAL A 357 -13.04 -0.31 -38.98
CA VAL A 357 -13.40 0.89 -38.21
C VAL A 357 -14.87 0.74 -37.79
N PRO A 358 -15.19 0.68 -36.48
CA PRO A 358 -16.56 0.51 -36.04
C PRO A 358 -17.33 1.84 -36.07
N THR A 359 -18.66 1.75 -36.18
CA THR A 359 -19.53 2.88 -35.89
C THR A 359 -19.74 2.99 -34.39
N LEU A 360 -20.09 4.18 -33.91
CA LEU A 360 -20.45 4.35 -32.50
C LEU A 360 -21.63 3.44 -32.11
N THR A 361 -22.61 3.26 -33.00
CA THR A 361 -23.75 2.36 -32.78
C THR A 361 -23.32 0.92 -32.51
N GLU A 362 -22.38 0.38 -33.29
CA GLU A 362 -21.90 -1.00 -33.12
C GLU A 362 -21.18 -1.19 -31.78
N VAL A 363 -20.36 -0.22 -31.37
CA VAL A 363 -19.65 -0.28 -30.08
C VAL A 363 -20.65 -0.18 -28.94
N LEU A 364 -21.59 0.76 -28.97
CA LEU A 364 -22.62 0.90 -27.93
C LEU A 364 -23.51 -0.35 -27.83
N GLN A 365 -23.92 -0.94 -28.95
CA GLN A 365 -24.66 -2.21 -28.94
C GLN A 365 -23.88 -3.34 -28.26
N TYR A 366 -22.55 -3.30 -28.34
CA TYR A 366 -21.69 -4.27 -27.68
C TYR A 366 -21.51 -3.99 -26.19
N THR A 367 -21.35 -2.73 -25.78
CA THR A 367 -21.00 -2.35 -24.41
C THR A 367 -22.19 -2.21 -23.47
N VAL A 368 -23.40 -1.96 -23.98
CA VAL A 368 -24.63 -1.89 -23.17
C VAL A 368 -24.77 -3.13 -22.27
N GLY A 369 -24.92 -2.88 -20.97
CA GLY A 369 -25.02 -3.92 -19.95
C GLY A 369 -23.71 -4.63 -19.58
N LYS A 370 -22.57 -4.26 -20.17
CA LYS A 370 -21.23 -4.79 -19.82
C LYS A 370 -20.39 -3.82 -19.00
N GLY A 371 -20.59 -2.53 -19.21
CA GLY A 371 -19.86 -1.46 -18.55
C GLY A 371 -20.25 -0.11 -19.16
N ARG A 372 -19.71 0.97 -18.61
CA ARG A 372 -20.02 2.31 -19.10
C ARG A 372 -19.06 2.70 -20.23
N THR A 373 -19.56 3.34 -21.27
CA THR A 373 -18.75 3.78 -22.41
C THR A 373 -18.39 5.25 -22.24
N ILE A 374 -17.10 5.58 -22.37
CA ILE A 374 -16.57 6.94 -22.27
C ILE A 374 -16.25 7.43 -23.68
N LEU A 375 -16.91 8.48 -24.13
CA LEU A 375 -16.75 9.04 -25.47
C LEU A 375 -15.85 10.27 -25.39
N ASP A 376 -14.61 10.18 -25.87
CA ASP A 376 -13.78 11.35 -26.16
C ASP A 376 -14.12 11.92 -27.55
N VAL A 377 -14.52 13.19 -27.58
CA VAL A 377 -14.98 13.86 -28.79
C VAL A 377 -13.81 14.56 -29.47
N LYS A 378 -13.43 14.08 -30.67
CA LYS A 378 -12.28 14.60 -31.42
C LYS A 378 -12.60 15.68 -32.44
N VAL A 379 -13.87 15.91 -32.72
CA VAL A 379 -14.32 16.90 -33.71
C VAL A 379 -15.14 18.00 -33.05
N ALA A 380 -15.37 19.10 -33.77
CA ALA A 380 -16.28 20.13 -33.28
C ALA A 380 -17.69 19.55 -33.09
N ALA A 381 -18.23 19.65 -31.87
CA ALA A 381 -19.57 19.23 -31.47
C ALA A 381 -20.68 20.13 -32.05
N ASN A 382 -20.68 20.32 -33.37
CA ASN A 382 -21.74 20.99 -34.08
C ASN A 382 -23.02 20.12 -34.09
N GLN A 383 -24.14 20.70 -34.55
CA GLN A 383 -25.43 20.01 -34.58
C GLN A 383 -25.37 18.64 -35.25
N ALA A 384 -24.64 18.51 -36.37
CA ALA A 384 -24.55 17.25 -37.11
C ALA A 384 -23.85 16.14 -36.32
N PHE A 385 -22.77 16.45 -35.62
CA PHE A 385 -22.12 15.47 -34.75
C PHE A 385 -23.03 15.04 -33.61
N ARG A 386 -23.71 16.01 -32.97
CA ARG A 386 -24.65 15.72 -31.88
C ARG A 386 -25.82 14.86 -32.35
N ASP A 387 -26.36 15.12 -33.53
CA ASP A 387 -27.40 14.29 -34.16
C ASP A 387 -26.88 12.86 -34.38
N ALA A 388 -25.65 12.70 -34.89
CA ALA A 388 -25.06 11.39 -35.14
C ALA A 388 -24.81 10.58 -33.86
N VAL A 389 -24.41 11.24 -32.75
CA VAL A 389 -24.27 10.58 -31.45
C VAL A 389 -25.64 10.21 -30.88
N ASP A 390 -26.62 11.11 -30.90
CA ASP A 390 -27.99 10.85 -30.44
C ASP A 390 -28.64 9.68 -31.19
N ASP A 391 -28.47 9.65 -32.53
CA ASP A 391 -28.90 8.54 -33.38
C ASP A 391 -28.21 7.23 -32.98
N ALA A 392 -26.92 7.25 -32.66
CA ALA A 392 -26.18 6.06 -32.24
C ALA A 392 -26.64 5.54 -30.86
N ILE A 393 -26.92 6.43 -29.92
CA ILE A 393 -27.50 6.11 -28.60
C ILE A 393 -28.87 5.47 -28.79
N PHE A 394 -29.75 6.11 -29.57
CA PHE A 394 -31.09 5.60 -29.83
C PHE A 394 -31.07 4.24 -30.53
N ALA A 395 -30.25 4.09 -31.57
CA ALA A 395 -30.17 2.86 -32.36
C ALA A 395 -29.50 1.68 -31.62
N SER A 396 -28.65 1.97 -30.63
CA SER A 396 -28.03 0.93 -29.81
C SER A 396 -28.91 0.45 -28.66
N GLY A 397 -29.91 1.25 -28.27
CA GLY A 397 -30.70 1.01 -27.06
C GLY A 397 -29.96 1.39 -25.77
N ALA A 398 -28.82 2.07 -25.88
CA ALA A 398 -28.10 2.61 -24.75
C ALA A 398 -28.93 3.70 -24.05
N THR A 399 -28.75 3.82 -22.75
CA THR A 399 -29.34 4.87 -21.92
C THR A 399 -28.28 5.86 -21.48
N ALA A 400 -28.73 6.96 -20.87
CA ALA A 400 -27.83 7.95 -20.27
C ALA A 400 -26.92 7.36 -19.19
N ASP A 401 -27.35 6.27 -18.54
CA ASP A 401 -26.56 5.61 -17.49
C ASP A 401 -25.43 4.75 -18.07
N ASP A 402 -25.50 4.38 -19.35
CA ASP A 402 -24.52 3.53 -20.05
C ASP A 402 -23.36 4.33 -20.65
N ILE A 403 -23.46 5.67 -20.70
CA ILE A 403 -22.57 6.52 -21.48
C ILE A 403 -22.13 7.73 -20.67
N TRP A 404 -20.83 8.02 -20.67
CA TRP A 404 -20.29 9.33 -20.34
C TRP A 404 -19.67 9.96 -21.58
N ILE A 405 -20.12 11.17 -21.90
CA ILE A 405 -19.49 11.98 -22.93
C ILE A 405 -18.45 12.84 -22.22
N TRP A 406 -17.18 12.65 -22.57
CA TRP A 406 -16.07 13.41 -22.05
C TRP A 406 -15.74 14.56 -22.99
N PRO A 407 -15.97 15.81 -22.57
CA PRO A 407 -15.61 16.97 -23.35
C PRO A 407 -14.29 17.52 -22.82
N SER A 408 -13.25 17.47 -23.64
CA SER A 408 -12.03 18.25 -23.44
C SER A 408 -12.24 19.77 -23.63
N SER A 409 -13.48 20.27 -23.81
CA SER A 409 -13.71 21.64 -24.31
C SER A 409 -15.08 22.30 -24.05
N GLY A 410 -15.94 21.81 -23.14
CA GLY A 410 -17.22 22.47 -22.82
C GLY A 410 -18.26 22.50 -23.96
N GLN A 411 -18.07 21.63 -24.95
CA GLN A 411 -18.73 21.66 -26.25
C GLN A 411 -20.20 21.17 -26.26
N TYR A 412 -20.66 20.49 -25.19
CA TYR A 412 -22.01 19.92 -25.08
C TYR A 412 -22.91 20.60 -24.05
N THR A 413 -22.35 21.48 -23.21
CA THR A 413 -22.92 22.03 -21.95
C THR A 413 -24.30 22.67 -22.02
N SER A 414 -24.88 22.81 -23.21
CA SER A 414 -26.18 23.43 -23.47
C SER A 414 -27.14 22.55 -24.27
N ASP A 415 -26.76 21.32 -24.63
CA ASP A 415 -27.62 20.42 -25.40
C ASP A 415 -28.49 19.54 -24.49
N PRO A 416 -29.81 19.77 -24.43
CA PRO A 416 -30.68 19.06 -23.50
C PRO A 416 -30.82 17.56 -23.82
N ARG A 417 -30.38 17.10 -25.00
CA ARG A 417 -30.44 15.67 -25.36
C ARG A 417 -29.51 14.80 -24.53
N PHE A 418 -28.36 15.34 -24.14
CA PHE A 418 -27.33 14.57 -23.44
C PHE A 418 -27.43 14.66 -21.92
N GLY A 419 -28.29 15.52 -21.37
CA GLY A 419 -28.74 15.50 -19.98
C GLY A 419 -27.66 15.17 -18.95
N ASN A 420 -27.82 14.05 -18.25
CA ASN A 420 -26.88 13.56 -17.22
C ASN A 420 -25.75 12.68 -17.77
N SER A 421 -25.74 12.37 -19.08
CA SER A 421 -24.68 11.59 -19.73
C SER A 421 -23.45 12.45 -20.04
N GLU A 422 -23.62 13.77 -20.10
CA GLU A 422 -22.51 14.69 -20.25
C GLU A 422 -21.78 14.83 -18.91
N ILE A 423 -20.49 14.50 -18.89
CA ILE A 423 -19.66 14.60 -17.71
C ILE A 423 -18.55 15.60 -17.98
N GLN A 424 -18.47 16.65 -17.20
CA GLN A 424 -17.42 17.66 -17.35
C GLN A 424 -16.29 17.39 -16.37
N LEU A 425 -15.14 16.93 -16.88
CA LEU A 425 -13.95 16.72 -16.08
C LEU A 425 -12.93 17.84 -16.33
N LEU A 426 -12.38 18.39 -15.26
CA LEU A 426 -11.20 19.25 -15.35
C LEU A 426 -10.01 18.43 -15.84
N THR A 427 -9.15 19.05 -16.64
CA THR A 427 -7.90 18.45 -17.15
C THR A 427 -6.65 18.94 -16.42
N ALA A 428 -6.84 19.76 -15.38
CA ALA A 428 -5.78 20.27 -14.53
C ALA A 428 -6.29 20.46 -13.09
N VAL A 429 -5.40 20.25 -12.12
CA VAL A 429 -5.72 20.51 -10.70
C VAL A 429 -5.90 22.02 -10.49
N PRO A 430 -7.06 22.48 -9.96
CA PRO A 430 -7.23 23.88 -9.59
C PRO A 430 -6.21 24.31 -8.54
N SER A 431 -5.70 25.53 -8.66
CA SER A 431 -4.78 26.11 -7.65
C SER A 431 -5.45 26.34 -6.28
N ASN A 432 -6.78 26.35 -6.22
CA ASN A 432 -7.57 26.50 -5.01
C ASN A 432 -8.46 25.26 -4.80
N LEU A 433 -8.06 24.38 -3.88
CA LEU A 433 -8.77 23.14 -3.54
C LEU A 433 -9.76 23.29 -2.36
N SER A 434 -10.14 24.52 -1.99
CA SER A 434 -11.14 24.73 -0.94
C SER A 434 -12.51 24.16 -1.32
N ASP A 435 -13.24 23.61 -0.34
CA ASP A 435 -14.58 23.05 -0.58
C ASP A 435 -15.53 24.09 -1.21
N ALA A 436 -15.43 25.36 -0.84
CA ALA A 436 -16.21 26.43 -1.45
C ALA A 436 -15.95 26.57 -2.96
N ASN A 437 -14.70 26.45 -3.40
CA ASN A 437 -14.34 26.51 -4.82
C ASN A 437 -14.83 25.25 -5.56
N LEU A 438 -14.61 24.07 -4.99
CA LEU A 438 -15.03 22.81 -5.61
C LEU A 438 -16.56 22.68 -5.69
N GLN A 439 -17.30 23.12 -4.68
CA GLN A 439 -18.77 23.19 -4.74
C GLN A 439 -19.26 24.20 -5.78
N ALA A 440 -18.56 25.32 -5.97
CA ALA A 440 -18.90 26.28 -7.02
C ALA A 440 -18.65 25.70 -8.43
N LEU A 441 -17.53 24.99 -8.62
CA LEU A 441 -17.24 24.25 -9.86
C LEU A 441 -18.31 23.20 -10.13
N LYS A 442 -18.67 22.41 -9.12
CA LYS A 442 -19.74 21.41 -9.22
C LYS A 442 -21.09 22.04 -9.57
N ALA A 443 -21.45 23.15 -8.93
CA ALA A 443 -22.66 23.90 -9.26
C ALA A 443 -22.65 24.51 -10.67
N SER A 444 -21.46 24.70 -11.27
CA SER A 444 -21.31 25.13 -12.67
C SER A 444 -21.36 23.98 -13.68
N GLY A 445 -21.54 22.74 -13.21
CA GLY A 445 -21.64 21.54 -14.04
C GLY A 445 -20.35 20.76 -14.20
N ILE A 446 -19.30 21.03 -13.39
CA ILE A 446 -18.07 20.23 -13.36
C ILE A 446 -18.24 19.02 -12.43
N ASP A 447 -18.10 17.82 -12.96
CA ASP A 447 -18.34 16.57 -12.23
C ASP A 447 -17.08 15.99 -11.58
N GLY A 448 -15.90 16.39 -12.05
CA GLY A 448 -14.66 15.80 -11.56
C GLY A 448 -13.38 16.30 -12.19
N LEU A 449 -12.36 15.46 -12.06
CA LEU A 449 -11.01 15.62 -12.58
C LEU A 449 -10.67 14.38 -13.40
N SER A 450 -10.09 14.58 -14.58
CA SER A 450 -9.33 13.54 -15.27
C SER A 450 -8.02 14.14 -15.73
N ILE A 451 -6.91 13.57 -15.29
CA ILE A 451 -5.60 14.21 -15.42
C ILE A 451 -4.49 13.24 -15.82
N GLY A 452 -3.51 13.77 -16.55
CA GLY A 452 -2.25 13.11 -16.80
C GLY A 452 -1.55 12.66 -15.51
N ASP A 453 -1.04 11.43 -15.51
CA ASP A 453 -0.39 10.75 -14.37
C ASP A 453 0.54 11.63 -13.51
N GLY A 454 1.34 12.50 -14.15
CA GLY A 454 2.37 13.29 -13.47
C GLY A 454 1.88 14.41 -12.54
N SER A 455 0.58 14.72 -12.49
CA SER A 455 0.07 15.94 -11.82
C SER A 455 -0.84 15.68 -10.61
N ILE A 456 -1.20 14.41 -10.35
CA ILE A 456 -2.16 14.08 -9.29
C ILE A 456 -1.49 13.95 -7.91
N THR A 457 -2.16 14.48 -6.88
CA THR A 457 -1.71 14.42 -5.48
C THR A 457 -2.82 13.86 -4.58
N GLN A 458 -2.45 13.31 -3.41
CA GLN A 458 -3.42 12.84 -2.42
C GLN A 458 -4.36 13.96 -1.94
N GLU A 459 -3.85 15.19 -1.83
CA GLU A 459 -4.63 16.36 -1.43
C GLU A 459 -5.75 16.65 -2.44
N ALA A 460 -5.44 16.61 -3.74
CA ALA A 460 -6.40 16.81 -4.80
C ALA A 460 -7.48 15.72 -4.78
N ILE A 461 -7.08 14.44 -4.70
CA ILE A 461 -8.03 13.31 -4.64
C ILE A 461 -9.01 13.50 -3.47
N ASN A 462 -8.47 13.72 -2.27
CA ASN A 462 -9.28 13.92 -1.07
C ASN A 462 -10.20 15.16 -1.19
N ALA A 463 -9.75 16.24 -1.82
CA ALA A 463 -10.56 17.44 -1.99
C ALA A 463 -11.75 17.22 -2.94
N PHE A 464 -11.52 16.55 -4.08
CA PHE A 464 -12.60 16.21 -5.01
C PHE A 464 -13.61 15.23 -4.39
N HIS A 465 -13.14 14.19 -3.71
CA HIS A 465 -14.02 13.20 -3.08
C HIS A 465 -14.89 13.77 -1.95
N ARG A 466 -14.36 14.66 -1.11
CA ARG A 466 -15.16 15.34 -0.07
C ARG A 466 -16.32 16.15 -0.64
N ASN A 467 -16.21 16.56 -1.91
CA ASN A 467 -17.24 17.29 -2.64
C ASN A 467 -18.10 16.37 -3.55
N GLY A 468 -17.89 15.05 -3.46
CA GLY A 468 -18.57 14.02 -4.24
C GLY A 468 -18.28 14.16 -5.74
N MET A 469 -17.04 14.47 -6.09
CA MET A 469 -16.57 14.64 -7.47
C MET A 469 -15.63 13.50 -7.85
N TRP A 470 -15.68 13.08 -9.12
CA TRP A 470 -14.90 11.97 -9.69
C TRP A 470 -13.42 12.34 -9.91
N VAL A 471 -12.51 11.37 -9.79
CA VAL A 471 -11.08 11.52 -10.07
C VAL A 471 -10.57 10.34 -10.90
N ASP A 472 -10.23 10.62 -12.15
CA ASP A 472 -9.60 9.70 -13.10
C ASP A 472 -8.16 10.10 -13.41
N VAL A 473 -7.32 9.12 -13.75
CA VAL A 473 -5.92 9.34 -14.14
C VAL A 473 -5.57 8.56 -15.40
N PHE A 474 -5.01 9.26 -16.39
CA PHE A 474 -4.62 8.69 -17.68
C PHE A 474 -3.19 9.08 -18.08
N THR A 475 -2.51 8.39 -18.99
CA THR A 475 -2.68 6.96 -19.31
C THR A 475 -1.61 6.22 -18.49
N VAL A 476 -2.01 5.30 -17.61
CA VAL A 476 -1.12 4.66 -16.64
C VAL A 476 -0.84 3.22 -17.04
N ASN A 477 0.42 2.88 -17.33
CA ASN A 477 0.77 1.60 -17.94
C ASN A 477 1.72 0.72 -17.11
N THR A 478 2.08 1.14 -15.89
CA THR A 478 3.02 0.39 -15.03
C THR A 478 2.34 -0.12 -13.75
N PRO A 479 2.52 -1.40 -13.36
CA PRO A 479 1.92 -1.96 -12.15
C PRO A 479 2.20 -1.17 -10.89
N ALA A 480 3.47 -0.78 -10.67
CA ALA A 480 3.86 -0.01 -9.49
C ALA A 480 3.08 1.32 -9.37
N ARG A 481 2.79 1.98 -10.50
CA ARG A 481 2.00 3.22 -10.49
C ARG A 481 0.51 2.96 -10.34
N MET A 482 -0.02 1.89 -10.95
CA MET A 482 -1.41 1.45 -10.74
C MET A 482 -1.67 1.18 -9.26
N GLU A 483 -0.82 0.38 -8.61
CA GLU A 483 -0.89 0.08 -7.17
C GLU A 483 -0.85 1.35 -6.32
N GLN A 484 0.05 2.28 -6.66
CA GLN A 484 0.16 3.56 -5.97
C GLN A 484 -1.14 4.38 -6.09
N LEU A 485 -1.70 4.50 -7.28
CA LEU A 485 -2.93 5.27 -7.52
C LEU A 485 -4.16 4.64 -6.89
N ILE A 486 -4.26 3.30 -6.91
CA ILE A 486 -5.28 2.54 -6.18
C ILE A 486 -5.18 2.83 -4.68
N ALA A 487 -3.97 2.78 -4.12
CA ALA A 487 -3.74 3.10 -2.71
C ALA A 487 -4.06 4.58 -2.38
N MET A 488 -3.90 5.49 -3.34
CA MET A 488 -4.29 6.90 -3.23
C MET A 488 -5.81 7.11 -3.34
N GLY A 489 -6.56 6.09 -3.77
CA GLY A 489 -8.02 6.08 -3.80
C GLY A 489 -8.66 6.59 -5.10
N VAL A 490 -7.92 6.71 -6.21
CA VAL A 490 -8.50 7.21 -7.48
C VAL A 490 -9.72 6.40 -7.92
N ASP A 491 -10.68 7.04 -8.57
CA ASP A 491 -11.94 6.41 -8.96
C ASP A 491 -11.79 5.54 -10.21
N SER A 492 -10.97 5.96 -11.18
CA SER A 492 -10.57 5.13 -12.33
C SER A 492 -9.14 5.38 -12.75
N ILE A 493 -8.59 4.38 -13.44
CA ILE A 493 -7.33 4.48 -14.14
C ILE A 493 -7.57 4.09 -15.60
N GLU A 494 -7.27 5.01 -16.50
CA GLU A 494 -7.20 4.74 -17.93
C GLU A 494 -5.84 4.14 -18.28
N THR A 495 -5.85 2.99 -18.97
CA THR A 495 -4.63 2.22 -19.24
C THR A 495 -4.64 1.53 -20.59
N ASP A 496 -3.45 1.44 -21.19
CA ASP A 496 -3.16 0.57 -22.33
C ASP A 496 -2.93 -0.90 -21.91
N ARG A 497 -2.84 -1.16 -20.60
CA ARG A 497 -2.58 -2.48 -20.01
C ARG A 497 -3.68 -2.87 -19.02
N PRO A 498 -4.94 -2.99 -19.49
CA PRO A 498 -6.04 -3.38 -18.62
C PRO A 498 -5.86 -4.80 -18.07
N ASP A 499 -5.08 -5.65 -18.75
CA ASP A 499 -4.65 -6.97 -18.24
C ASP A 499 -3.86 -6.85 -16.92
N LEU A 500 -2.90 -5.93 -16.85
CA LEU A 500 -2.11 -5.72 -15.63
C LEU A 500 -2.95 -5.09 -14.51
N MET A 501 -3.83 -4.15 -14.86
CA MET A 501 -4.73 -3.54 -13.89
C MET A 501 -5.72 -4.55 -13.31
N ALA A 502 -6.23 -5.45 -14.15
CA ALA A 502 -7.09 -6.55 -13.75
C ALA A 502 -6.35 -7.52 -12.82
N ASP A 503 -5.11 -7.89 -13.13
CA ASP A 503 -4.28 -8.72 -12.25
C ASP A 503 -4.13 -8.09 -10.85
N ILE A 504 -3.99 -6.76 -10.77
CA ILE A 504 -3.85 -6.02 -9.51
C ILE A 504 -5.17 -5.95 -8.74
N ILE A 505 -6.28 -5.60 -9.42
CA ILE A 505 -7.60 -5.45 -8.78
C ILE A 505 -8.19 -6.79 -8.36
N TYR A 506 -8.05 -7.82 -9.20
CA TYR A 506 -8.67 -9.13 -9.01
C TYR A 506 -7.73 -10.16 -8.39
N ALA A 507 -6.54 -9.74 -7.90
CA ALA A 507 -5.67 -10.59 -7.10
C ALA A 507 -6.43 -11.14 -5.87
N GLY A 508 -6.98 -12.35 -6.01
CA GLY A 508 -7.77 -13.03 -5.00
C GLY A 508 -9.21 -13.43 -5.37
N ASP A 509 -9.68 -13.15 -6.58
CA ASP A 509 -10.96 -13.66 -7.12
C ASP A 509 -10.83 -15.16 -7.41
N ALA A 510 -11.29 -15.98 -6.48
CA ALA A 510 -11.15 -17.43 -6.53
C ALA A 510 -12.28 -18.10 -7.33
N ASN A 511 -13.33 -17.36 -7.67
CA ASN A 511 -14.54 -17.89 -8.27
C ASN A 511 -14.75 -17.44 -9.74
N GLY A 512 -13.97 -16.47 -10.19
CA GLY A 512 -13.91 -15.99 -11.57
C GLY A 512 -15.09 -15.09 -11.94
N ASP A 513 -15.67 -14.39 -10.97
CA ASP A 513 -16.80 -13.46 -11.16
C ASP A 513 -16.41 -11.97 -11.14
N PHE A 514 -15.11 -11.68 -11.14
CA PHE A 514 -14.51 -10.35 -11.16
C PHE A 514 -14.87 -9.52 -9.93
N LYS A 515 -15.05 -10.18 -8.79
CA LYS A 515 -15.25 -9.58 -7.46
C LYS A 515 -14.34 -10.27 -6.46
N VAL A 516 -13.93 -9.53 -5.43
CA VAL A 516 -13.21 -10.11 -4.27
C VAL A 516 -14.11 -9.91 -3.06
N ASP A 517 -14.89 -10.91 -2.73
CA ASP A 517 -15.88 -10.90 -1.67
C ASP A 517 -15.92 -12.22 -0.85
N GLY A 518 -16.92 -12.38 0.00
CA GLY A 518 -17.07 -13.58 0.83
C GLY A 518 -17.30 -14.87 0.03
N ALA A 519 -17.75 -14.77 -1.22
CA ALA A 519 -17.92 -15.91 -2.12
C ALA A 519 -16.57 -16.46 -2.61
N ASP A 520 -15.54 -15.62 -2.76
CA ASP A 520 -14.17 -16.06 -3.09
C ASP A 520 -13.53 -16.86 -1.97
N PHE A 521 -13.69 -16.39 -0.75
CA PHE A 521 -13.28 -17.14 0.43
C PHE A 521 -13.94 -18.53 0.47
N LEU A 522 -15.23 -18.61 0.12
CA LEU A 522 -15.99 -19.86 0.10
C LEU A 522 -15.71 -20.74 -1.13
N ALA A 523 -15.40 -20.15 -2.29
CA ALA A 523 -15.01 -20.88 -3.51
C ALA A 523 -13.62 -21.52 -3.34
N TRP A 524 -12.68 -20.75 -2.77
CA TRP A 524 -11.37 -21.23 -2.35
C TRP A 524 -11.47 -22.37 -1.33
N GLN A 525 -12.28 -22.21 -0.27
CA GLN A 525 -12.48 -23.24 0.77
C GLN A 525 -13.07 -24.55 0.22
N ARG A 526 -13.89 -24.47 -0.85
CA ARG A 526 -14.53 -25.62 -1.50
C ARG A 526 -13.60 -26.35 -2.49
N GLY A 527 -12.49 -25.74 -2.91
CA GLY A 527 -11.50 -26.29 -3.86
C GLY A 527 -10.53 -27.34 -3.30
N GLY A 528 -10.52 -27.58 -1.99
CA GLY A 528 -9.97 -28.82 -1.41
C GLY A 528 -8.45 -29.02 -1.40
N SER A 529 -7.62 -27.97 -1.51
CA SER A 529 -6.18 -28.08 -1.22
C SER A 529 -5.87 -27.50 0.16
N GLY A 530 -5.22 -28.31 1.03
CA GLY A 530 -4.88 -27.98 2.41
C GLY A 530 -3.82 -26.89 2.56
N ILE A 531 -4.16 -25.68 2.13
CA ILE A 531 -3.33 -24.48 2.06
C ILE A 531 -3.94 -23.48 3.04
N THR A 532 -3.13 -22.84 3.90
CA THR A 532 -3.59 -21.82 4.85
C THR A 532 -3.79 -20.45 4.16
N LEU A 533 -4.46 -19.48 4.79
CA LEU A 533 -4.56 -18.10 4.27
C LEU A 533 -3.18 -17.48 3.97
N ALA A 534 -2.13 -17.92 4.66
CA ALA A 534 -0.74 -17.52 4.41
C ALA A 534 -0.17 -18.19 3.15
N ASP A 535 -0.49 -19.45 2.92
CA ASP A 535 -0.09 -20.17 1.70
C ASP A 535 -0.86 -19.67 0.46
N TRP A 536 -2.10 -19.15 0.63
CA TRP A 536 -2.87 -18.47 -0.42
C TRP A 536 -2.19 -17.18 -0.90
N LYS A 537 -1.76 -16.32 0.03
CA LYS A 537 -1.00 -15.09 -0.31
C LYS A 537 0.34 -15.40 -1.00
N ASN A 538 0.99 -16.50 -0.62
CA ASN A 538 2.30 -16.90 -1.15
C ASN A 538 2.24 -17.63 -2.51
N THR A 539 1.10 -18.25 -2.87
CA THR A 539 1.01 -19.07 -4.11
C THR A 539 0.59 -18.26 -5.33
N PHE A 540 -0.15 -17.16 -5.17
CA PHE A 540 -0.70 -16.38 -6.29
C PHE A 540 0.03 -15.05 -6.57
N GLY A 541 1.12 -14.79 -5.84
CA GLY A 541 1.97 -13.62 -6.04
C GLY A 541 2.71 -13.60 -7.38
N HIS A 542 2.90 -14.72 -8.08
CA HIS A 542 3.44 -14.73 -9.44
C HIS A 542 3.04 -15.98 -10.24
N ALA A 543 2.48 -15.71 -11.43
CA ALA A 543 2.29 -16.59 -12.59
C ALA A 543 1.29 -17.75 -12.49
N ARG A 544 0.23 -17.69 -13.33
CA ARG A 544 -0.09 -18.80 -14.25
C ARG A 544 -0.97 -18.36 -15.43
N GLY A 545 -0.54 -18.79 -16.61
CA GLY A 545 -1.29 -18.68 -17.85
C GLY A 545 -2.55 -19.55 -17.89
N ILE A 546 -3.43 -19.10 -18.77
CA ILE A 546 -4.70 -19.68 -19.21
C ILE A 546 -4.56 -21.19 -19.52
N PRO A 547 -5.43 -22.06 -18.99
CA PRO A 547 -5.77 -23.31 -19.68
C PRO A 547 -7.02 -23.10 -20.54
N ALA A 548 -6.86 -23.41 -21.82
CA ALA A 548 -7.94 -23.53 -22.79
C ALA A 548 -8.94 -24.63 -22.39
N ASN A 549 -10.23 -24.35 -22.65
CA ASN A 549 -11.35 -25.30 -22.80
C ASN A 549 -11.59 -26.35 -21.70
N ALA A 550 -12.77 -26.30 -21.09
CA ALA A 550 -13.50 -27.52 -20.72
C ALA A 550 -15.03 -27.31 -20.73
N ALA A 551 -15.62 -27.53 -21.90
CA ALA A 551 -16.97 -28.07 -21.98
C ALA A 551 -16.94 -29.53 -21.53
N SER A 552 -17.71 -29.93 -20.51
CA SER A 552 -18.54 -31.16 -20.47
C SER A 552 -19.07 -31.51 -19.07
N ALA A 553 -20.40 -31.47 -18.99
CA ALA A 553 -21.36 -32.34 -18.30
C ALA A 553 -20.93 -33.40 -17.22
N THR A 554 -21.67 -33.31 -16.09
CA THR A 554 -22.45 -34.37 -15.38
C THR A 554 -21.84 -35.39 -14.40
N THR A 555 -22.46 -35.35 -13.19
CA THR A 555 -22.86 -36.43 -12.24
C THR A 555 -21.85 -37.30 -11.50
N ALA A 556 -21.92 -37.25 -10.15
CA ALA A 556 -22.21 -38.33 -9.17
C ALA A 556 -21.66 -37.89 -7.79
N ALA A 557 -22.50 -37.64 -6.78
CA ALA A 557 -23.05 -38.59 -5.80
C ALA A 557 -22.38 -38.46 -4.42
N SER A 558 -23.21 -38.03 -3.46
CA SER A 558 -23.22 -38.30 -2.02
C SER A 558 -22.03 -39.00 -1.34
N THR A 559 -21.58 -38.44 -0.20
CA THR A 559 -21.68 -39.14 1.10
C THR A 559 -21.58 -38.16 2.27
N SER A 560 -22.46 -38.41 3.24
CA SER A 560 -22.69 -37.80 4.55
C SER A 560 -21.49 -37.62 5.47
N ILE A 561 -21.49 -36.55 6.28
CA ILE A 561 -20.86 -36.51 7.60
C ILE A 561 -21.88 -35.96 8.62
N PRO A 562 -22.01 -36.54 9.84
CA PRO A 562 -23.09 -36.27 10.78
C PRO A 562 -22.83 -35.08 11.72
N GLU A 563 -23.90 -34.39 12.11
CA GLU A 563 -23.95 -33.45 13.25
C GLU A 563 -23.78 -34.17 14.61
N PRO A 564 -23.30 -33.46 15.65
CA PRO A 564 -23.70 -33.70 17.01
C PRO A 564 -24.75 -32.67 17.48
N ALA A 565 -25.92 -33.19 17.87
CA ALA A 565 -26.85 -32.59 18.82
C ALA A 565 -26.12 -32.16 20.12
N GLY A 566 -26.56 -31.19 20.92
CA GLY A 566 -27.75 -30.37 20.91
C GLY A 566 -27.87 -29.62 22.24
N ALA A 567 -28.81 -28.67 22.26
CA ALA A 567 -29.46 -28.02 23.40
C ALA A 567 -28.69 -26.96 24.21
N PHE A 568 -29.06 -25.70 23.99
CA PHE A 568 -29.76 -24.91 25.02
C PHE A 568 -30.82 -23.97 24.37
N LEU A 569 -31.99 -23.93 24.99
CA LEU A 569 -33.29 -23.34 24.59
C LEU A 569 -33.27 -21.80 24.41
N ALA A 570 -33.91 -21.26 23.36
CA ALA A 570 -35.28 -20.71 23.25
C ALA A 570 -35.52 -19.39 24.04
N ILE A 571 -35.97 -18.28 23.44
CA ILE A 571 -37.34 -17.90 22.99
C ILE A 571 -37.13 -16.51 22.29
N ILE A 572 -37.54 -16.18 21.07
CA ILE A 572 -38.88 -15.74 20.59
C ILE A 572 -38.89 -15.78 19.04
N ALA A 573 -39.82 -16.55 18.47
CA ALA A 573 -40.50 -16.29 17.20
C ALA A 573 -42.00 -16.18 17.59
N THR A 574 -42.92 -15.42 16.99
CA THR A 574 -43.27 -15.12 15.60
C THR A 574 -44.42 -14.12 15.66
N ILE A 575 -44.60 -13.25 14.64
CA ILE A 575 -45.85 -12.72 14.05
C ILE A 575 -45.33 -11.69 13.03
N GLY A 576 -45.66 -11.65 11.75
CA GLY A 576 -46.66 -12.34 10.94
C GLY A 576 -46.75 -11.51 9.66
N CYS A 577 -46.44 -12.12 8.53
CA CYS A 577 -46.51 -11.50 7.21
C CYS A 577 -47.99 -11.38 6.79
N VAL A 578 -48.61 -10.19 6.84
CA VAL A 578 -49.73 -9.80 5.96
C VAL A 578 -49.81 -8.26 5.93
N LEU A 579 -49.71 -7.67 4.74
CA LEU A 579 -50.58 -6.62 4.16
C LEU A 579 -49.81 -5.65 3.26
N ARG A 580 -49.72 -6.04 1.99
CA ARG A 580 -49.64 -5.12 0.85
C ARG A 580 -51.05 -4.56 0.60
N GLN A 581 -51.12 -3.28 0.27
CA GLN A 581 -52.25 -2.53 -0.32
C GLN A 581 -53.46 -2.19 0.58
N ARG A 582 -53.60 -0.89 0.88
CA ARG A 582 -54.71 -0.05 0.37
C ARG A 582 -54.46 1.44 0.64
N ARG A 583 -54.45 2.20 -0.47
CA ARG A 583 -54.76 3.62 -0.71
C ARG A 583 -55.31 4.42 0.49
N THR A 584 -54.69 5.57 0.76
CA THR A 584 -55.18 6.92 0.38
C THR A 584 -53.98 7.82 0.18
#